data_AF-A0A5C1WPH0-F1
#
_entry.id   AF-A0A5C1WPH0-F1
#
_cell.length_a   1.000
_cell.length_b   1.000
_cell.length_c   1.000
_cell.angle_alpha   90.00
_cell.angle_beta   90.00
_cell.angle_gamma   90.00
#
_symmetry.space_group_name_H-M   'P 1'
#
loop_
_entity.id
_entity.type
_entity.pdbx_description
1 polymer ?
#
loop_
_entity_poly.entity_id
_entity_poly.type
_entity_poly.pdbx_seq_one_letter_code
_entity_poly.pdbx_strand_id
1 'polypeptide(L)'
;MSRPVMGLAGTVILTICTALPAFSSELKPWPPRDPGQPDANVAITRALAIALRDIRDFAGLQKAAGAGGKLLSVDANLETPRAIYGWRGLHSRGQMRVFLYRTGDFGVTVIPADGAGEITMNNSGAFVCPTCSPPVDACGRRPSWVSHSVHWDGSDCHCTITGPQTLRAGPC
;
A
#
# COMPACT_ATOMS: atom_id res chain seq x y z
N MET A 1 75.10 28.25 -28.32
CA MET A 1 74.01 28.38 -27.31
C MET A 1 72.69 28.00 -27.96
N SER A 2 71.66 27.69 -27.15
CA SER A 2 70.23 27.61 -27.51
C SER A 2 69.77 26.52 -28.52
N ARG A 3 69.01 25.54 -28.01
CA ARG A 3 67.90 24.87 -28.72
C ARG A 3 66.60 25.65 -28.44
N PRO A 4 65.60 25.60 -29.34
CA PRO A 4 64.39 24.79 -29.08
C PRO A 4 64.16 23.76 -30.22
N VAL A 5 63.79 22.49 -29.98
CA VAL A 5 62.55 21.92 -29.42
C VAL A 5 61.42 21.80 -30.46
N MET A 6 61.03 20.55 -30.72
CA MET A 6 59.98 20.12 -31.64
C MET A 6 58.65 20.00 -30.88
N GLY A 7 57.59 20.66 -31.37
CA GLY A 7 56.26 20.64 -30.75
C GLY A 7 55.26 19.81 -31.55
N LEU A 8 55.09 18.54 -31.20
CA LEU A 8 54.15 17.63 -31.86
C LEU A 8 52.82 17.65 -31.10
N ALA A 9 51.79 18.31 -31.67
CA ALA A 9 50.51 18.54 -31.02
C ALA A 9 49.64 17.27 -30.99
N GLY A 10 49.81 16.44 -29.96
CA GLY A 10 48.99 15.26 -29.73
C GLY A 10 47.64 15.59 -29.09
N THR A 11 46.55 15.54 -29.88
CA THR A 11 45.18 15.72 -29.38
C THR A 11 44.74 14.52 -28.55
N VAL A 12 44.71 14.66 -27.22
CA VAL A 12 44.13 13.65 -26.33
C VAL A 12 42.60 13.80 -26.32
N ILE A 13 41.90 12.86 -26.96
CA ILE A 13 40.44 12.75 -26.85
C ILE A 13 40.12 12.14 -25.49
N LEU A 14 39.71 12.98 -24.54
CA LEU A 14 39.30 12.56 -23.21
C LEU A 14 37.87 11.99 -23.27
N THR A 15 37.74 10.71 -23.60
CA THR A 15 36.44 10.02 -23.60
C THR A 15 35.92 9.89 -22.18
N ILE A 16 35.11 10.86 -21.73
CA ILE A 16 34.42 10.82 -20.45
C ILE A 16 33.32 9.77 -20.53
N CYS A 17 33.64 8.53 -20.17
CA CYS A 17 32.65 7.49 -19.91
C CYS A 17 31.81 7.91 -18.69
N THR A 18 30.71 8.60 -18.93
CA THR A 18 29.70 8.90 -17.90
C THR A 18 29.04 7.60 -17.47
N ALA A 19 29.65 6.92 -16.50
CA ALA A 19 29.06 5.80 -15.79
C ALA A 19 27.84 6.33 -15.01
N LEU A 20 26.69 6.34 -15.67
CA LEU A 20 25.41 6.53 -15.01
C LEU A 20 25.32 5.51 -13.86
N PRO A 21 25.04 5.93 -12.61
CA PRO A 21 24.77 4.97 -11.56
C PRO A 21 23.55 4.17 -12.00
N ALA A 22 23.76 2.87 -12.26
CA ALA A 22 22.68 1.95 -12.51
C ALA A 22 21.86 1.84 -11.22
N PHE A 23 20.81 2.66 -11.13
CA PHE A 23 19.81 2.55 -10.09
C PHE A 23 19.06 1.24 -10.28
N SER A 24 19.66 0.14 -9.80
CA SER A 24 18.93 -1.07 -9.47
C SER A 24 17.91 -0.71 -8.40
N SER A 25 16.72 -0.30 -8.85
CA SER A 25 15.51 -0.39 -8.05
C SER A 25 15.24 -1.88 -7.85
N GLU A 26 15.97 -2.47 -6.90
CA GLU A 26 15.84 -3.87 -6.51
C GLU A 26 14.37 -4.09 -6.13
N LEU A 27 13.66 -4.78 -7.02
CA LEU A 27 12.23 -5.00 -6.91
C LEU A 27 11.99 -5.84 -5.65
N LYS A 28 11.65 -5.15 -4.54
CA LYS A 28 11.36 -5.79 -3.26
C LYS A 28 10.45 -6.99 -3.51
N PRO A 29 10.86 -8.21 -3.14
CA PRO A 29 10.19 -9.42 -3.57
C PRO A 29 8.71 -9.36 -3.17
N TRP A 30 7.85 -9.44 -4.19
CA TRP A 30 6.42 -9.30 -4.05
C TRP A 30 5.73 -10.66 -4.29
N PRO A 31 4.82 -11.08 -3.40
CA PRO A 31 4.43 -10.42 -2.16
C PRO A 31 5.52 -10.49 -1.08
N PRO A 32 5.55 -9.54 -0.12
CA PRO A 32 6.44 -9.62 1.03
C PRO A 32 6.32 -10.96 1.75
N ARG A 33 7.46 -11.54 2.15
CA ARG A 33 7.53 -12.80 2.91
C ARG A 33 6.54 -12.79 4.08
N ASP A 34 5.75 -13.86 4.22
CA ASP A 34 4.83 -14.03 5.36
C ASP A 34 5.59 -13.89 6.69
N PRO A 35 5.23 -12.91 7.55
CA PRO A 35 5.80 -12.79 8.89
C PRO A 35 5.28 -13.86 9.85
N GLY A 36 4.16 -14.52 9.53
CA GLY A 36 3.57 -15.57 10.36
C GLY A 36 2.98 -15.08 11.69
N GLN A 37 2.65 -13.79 11.81
CA GLN A 37 2.24 -13.13 13.05
C GLN A 37 0.75 -12.72 12.99
N PRO A 38 -0.20 -13.67 13.12
CA PRO A 38 -1.63 -13.40 12.96
C PRO A 38 -2.25 -12.60 14.11
N ASP A 39 -1.54 -12.37 15.21
CA ASP A 39 -2.05 -11.72 16.41
C ASP A 39 -1.33 -10.39 16.65
N ALA A 40 -2.11 -9.31 16.76
CA ALA A 40 -1.63 -7.96 16.96
C ALA A 40 -1.37 -7.68 18.45
N ASN A 41 -0.37 -6.83 18.72
CA ASN A 41 -0.03 -6.39 20.08
C ASN A 41 -0.99 -5.30 20.62
N VAL A 42 -2.00 -4.93 19.85
CA VAL A 42 -3.07 -3.97 20.21
C VAL A 42 -4.45 -4.55 19.93
N ALA A 43 -5.46 -4.12 20.70
CA ALA A 43 -6.86 -4.42 20.38
C ALA A 43 -7.29 -3.64 19.13
N ILE A 44 -7.93 -4.32 18.17
CA ILE A 44 -8.36 -3.72 16.93
C ILE A 44 -9.70 -3.04 17.17
N THR A 45 -9.70 -1.71 17.21
CA THR A 45 -10.83 -0.85 17.62
C THR A 45 -11.12 0.22 16.58
N ARG A 46 -12.26 0.91 16.69
CA ARG A 46 -12.58 2.08 15.88
C ARG A 46 -11.54 3.19 16.05
N ALA A 47 -11.02 3.38 17.27
CA ALA A 47 -9.92 4.32 17.54
C ALA A 47 -8.63 3.95 16.78
N LEU A 48 -8.27 2.65 16.75
CA LEU A 48 -7.16 2.19 15.92
C LEU A 48 -7.46 2.45 14.43
N ALA A 49 -8.64 2.06 13.94
CA ALA A 49 -9.03 2.23 12.53
C ALA A 49 -8.94 3.70 12.08
N ILE A 50 -9.39 4.65 12.91
CA ILE A 50 -9.25 6.09 12.65
C ILE A 50 -7.77 6.48 12.56
N ALA A 51 -6.89 5.96 13.42
CA ALA A 51 -5.45 6.22 13.37
C ALA A 51 -4.74 5.58 12.15
N LEU A 52 -5.29 4.50 11.57
CA LEU A 52 -4.76 3.92 10.33
C LEU A 52 -4.98 4.82 9.10
N ARG A 53 -5.94 5.75 9.16
CA ARG A 53 -6.38 6.58 8.02
C ARG A 53 -5.27 7.44 7.41
N ASP A 54 -4.23 7.78 8.18
CA ASP A 54 -3.09 8.57 7.71
C ASP A 54 -1.86 7.76 7.29
N ILE A 55 -1.93 6.43 7.38
CA ILE A 55 -0.87 5.55 6.93
C ILE A 55 -0.86 5.46 5.39
N ARG A 56 0.33 5.50 4.80
CA ARG A 56 0.54 5.50 3.34
C ARG A 56 1.31 4.29 2.81
N ASP A 57 1.97 3.53 3.69
CA ASP A 57 2.72 2.32 3.36
C ASP A 57 2.37 1.13 4.28
N PHE A 58 2.67 -0.08 3.82
CA PHE A 58 2.34 -1.33 4.52
C PHE A 58 3.12 -1.52 5.84
N ALA A 59 4.34 -1.00 5.96
CA ALA A 59 5.13 -1.13 7.18
C ALA A 59 4.57 -0.24 8.31
N GLY A 60 3.95 0.89 7.96
CA GLY A 60 3.15 1.69 8.88
C GLY A 60 1.99 0.89 9.50
N LEU A 61 1.26 0.10 8.71
CA LEU A 61 0.17 -0.77 9.22
C LEU A 61 0.71 -1.84 10.17
N GLN A 62 1.80 -2.50 9.79
CA GLN A 62 2.47 -3.51 10.64
C GLN A 62 2.94 -2.90 11.96
N LYS A 63 3.49 -1.67 11.93
CA LYS A 63 3.89 -0.92 13.12
C LYS A 63 2.69 -0.53 13.99
N ALA A 64 1.57 -0.10 13.40
CA ALA A 64 0.35 0.28 14.14
C ALA A 64 -0.34 -0.93 14.79
N ALA A 65 -0.31 -2.11 14.16
CA ALA A 65 -0.72 -3.37 14.78
C ALA A 65 0.31 -3.94 15.78
N GLY A 66 1.53 -3.38 15.78
CA GLY A 66 2.68 -3.90 16.54
C GLY A 66 3.14 -5.30 16.12
N ALA A 67 2.70 -5.79 14.95
CA ALA A 67 2.91 -7.16 14.47
C ALA A 67 2.88 -7.21 12.94
N GLY A 68 3.69 -8.08 12.33
CA GLY A 68 3.83 -8.19 10.88
C GLY A 68 2.58 -8.68 10.14
N GLY A 69 1.62 -9.29 10.83
CA GLY A 69 0.48 -9.96 10.22
C GLY A 69 0.81 -11.37 9.76
N LYS A 70 -0.23 -12.10 9.33
CA LYS A 70 -0.09 -13.38 8.63
C LYS A 70 -0.63 -13.27 7.20
N LEU A 71 0.12 -13.79 6.23
CA LEU A 71 -0.34 -13.96 4.85
C LEU A 71 -1.44 -15.03 4.78
N LEU A 72 -2.59 -14.67 4.19
CA LEU A 72 -3.77 -15.53 4.07
C LEU A 72 -3.92 -16.09 2.64
N SER A 73 -3.68 -15.26 1.62
CA SER A 73 -3.67 -15.68 0.20
C SER A 73 -2.81 -14.75 -0.66
N VAL A 74 -2.49 -15.21 -1.87
CA VAL A 74 -1.84 -14.42 -2.93
C VAL A 74 -2.62 -14.62 -4.22
N ASP A 75 -3.30 -13.57 -4.67
CA ASP A 75 -4.13 -13.58 -5.86
C ASP A 75 -3.27 -13.07 -7.04
N ALA A 76 -2.38 -13.93 -7.55
CA ALA A 76 -1.35 -13.54 -8.51
C ALA A 76 -1.83 -13.37 -9.96
N ASN A 77 -2.93 -14.04 -10.33
CA ASN A 77 -3.42 -14.18 -11.72
C ASN A 77 -4.52 -13.16 -12.07
N LEU A 78 -4.58 -12.03 -11.38
CA LEU A 78 -5.57 -10.95 -11.60
C LEU A 78 -4.94 -9.80 -12.40
N GLU A 79 -5.77 -9.01 -13.07
CA GLU A 79 -5.36 -7.73 -13.70
C GLU A 79 -4.68 -6.80 -12.69
N THR A 80 -5.06 -6.87 -11.41
CA THR A 80 -4.38 -6.22 -10.29
C THR A 80 -3.93 -7.26 -9.26
N PRO A 81 -2.71 -7.82 -9.35
CA PRO A 81 -2.21 -8.82 -8.41
C PRO A 81 -2.15 -8.28 -6.97
N ARG A 82 -2.66 -9.07 -6.01
CA ARG A 82 -2.70 -8.72 -4.58
C ARG A 82 -2.26 -9.84 -3.66
N ALA A 83 -1.83 -9.48 -2.45
CA ALA A 83 -1.68 -10.38 -1.33
C ALA A 83 -2.58 -9.94 -0.18
N ILE A 84 -3.18 -10.90 0.53
CA ILE A 84 -4.12 -10.64 1.61
C ILE A 84 -3.46 -11.01 2.94
N TYR A 85 -3.25 -10.04 3.82
CA TYR A 85 -2.74 -10.25 5.18
C TYR A 85 -3.87 -10.11 6.21
N GLY A 86 -3.75 -10.81 7.34
CA GLY A 86 -4.73 -10.80 8.42
C GLY A 86 -4.09 -10.64 9.80
N TRP A 87 -4.83 -9.93 10.66
CA TRP A 87 -4.56 -9.76 12.09
C TRP A 87 -5.83 -10.01 12.89
N ARG A 88 -5.71 -10.67 14.03
CA ARG A 88 -6.65 -10.65 15.16
C ARG A 88 -6.09 -9.66 16.19
N GLY A 89 -6.94 -8.88 16.84
CA GLY A 89 -6.48 -7.96 17.88
C GLY A 89 -6.07 -8.69 19.15
N LEU A 90 -5.31 -8.00 20.01
CA LEU A 90 -4.86 -8.49 21.31
C LEU A 90 -6.03 -9.12 22.10
N HIS A 91 -5.82 -10.33 22.64
CA HIS A 91 -6.86 -11.14 23.28
C HIS A 91 -8.10 -11.39 22.39
N SER A 92 -7.88 -11.63 21.09
CA SER A 92 -8.92 -11.81 20.05
C SER A 92 -9.87 -10.62 19.87
N ARG A 93 -9.51 -9.42 20.36
CA ARG A 93 -10.36 -8.23 20.27
C ARG A 93 -10.29 -7.58 18.90
N GLY A 94 -11.22 -7.94 18.03
CA GLY A 94 -11.40 -7.37 16.69
C GLY A 94 -10.49 -8.03 15.65
N GLN A 95 -10.68 -7.67 14.39
CA GLN A 95 -9.95 -8.25 13.25
C GLN A 95 -9.63 -7.19 12.20
N MET A 96 -8.50 -7.34 11.50
CA MET A 96 -8.09 -6.51 10.38
C MET A 96 -7.61 -7.37 9.22
N ARG A 97 -7.98 -6.99 8.00
CA ARG A 97 -7.50 -7.58 6.75
C ARG A 97 -6.94 -6.49 5.84
N VAL A 98 -5.80 -6.73 5.24
CA VAL A 98 -5.13 -5.79 4.33
C VAL A 98 -4.94 -6.43 2.97
N PHE A 99 -5.34 -5.74 1.91
CA PHE A 99 -5.21 -6.15 0.52
C PHE A 99 -4.09 -5.33 -0.11
N LEU A 100 -2.88 -5.90 -0.18
CA LEU A 100 -1.66 -5.23 -0.63
C LEU A 100 -1.40 -5.53 -2.11
N TYR A 101 -1.32 -4.49 -2.94
CA TYR A 101 -1.06 -4.59 -4.38
C TYR A 101 0.43 -4.61 -4.71
N ARG A 102 0.77 -5.04 -5.93
CA ARG A 102 2.16 -5.02 -6.43
C ARG A 102 2.77 -3.62 -6.49
N THR A 103 1.95 -2.57 -6.59
CA THR A 103 2.37 -1.16 -6.56
C THR A 103 2.76 -0.68 -5.16
N GLY A 104 2.45 -1.44 -4.10
CA GLY A 104 2.56 -1.00 -2.71
C GLY A 104 1.31 -0.30 -2.17
N ASP A 105 0.33 0.02 -3.04
CA ASP A 105 -0.99 0.50 -2.62
C ASP A 105 -1.73 -0.58 -1.83
N PHE A 106 -2.67 -0.16 -0.96
CA PHE A 106 -3.45 -1.11 -0.17
C PHE A 106 -4.86 -0.62 0.17
N GLY A 107 -5.78 -1.58 0.28
CA GLY A 107 -7.06 -1.42 1.00
C GLY A 107 -7.01 -2.12 2.36
N VAL A 108 -7.78 -1.63 3.34
CA VAL A 108 -7.93 -2.25 4.67
C VAL A 108 -9.40 -2.41 5.03
N THR A 109 -9.75 -3.58 5.56
CA THR A 109 -11.02 -3.94 6.19
C THR A 109 -10.77 -4.13 7.69
N VAL A 110 -11.61 -3.52 8.54
CA VAL A 110 -11.53 -3.64 10.01
C VAL A 110 -12.90 -4.02 10.59
N ILE A 111 -12.91 -5.07 11.40
CA ILE A 111 -14.03 -5.44 12.28
C ILE A 111 -13.64 -5.03 13.71
N PRO A 112 -14.16 -3.90 14.24
CA PRO A 112 -13.70 -3.33 15.51
C PRO A 112 -14.23 -4.10 16.73
N ALA A 113 -13.46 -4.10 17.81
CA ALA A 113 -13.79 -4.77 19.07
C ALA A 113 -14.69 -3.96 20.03
N ASP A 114 -15.14 -2.78 19.59
CA ASP A 114 -15.85 -1.77 20.39
C ASP A 114 -17.09 -1.19 19.67
N GLY A 115 -17.48 -1.77 18.54
CA GLY A 115 -18.64 -1.33 17.74
C GLY A 115 -19.11 -2.40 16.76
N ALA A 116 -20.28 -2.16 16.15
CA ALA A 116 -20.79 -2.98 15.06
C ALA A 116 -20.39 -2.42 13.68
N GLY A 117 -20.57 -3.21 12.63
CA GLY A 117 -20.25 -2.85 11.25
C GLY A 117 -18.77 -3.06 10.89
N GLU A 118 -18.48 -3.02 9.59
CA GLU A 118 -17.12 -3.00 9.06
C GLU A 118 -16.68 -1.55 8.83
N ILE A 119 -15.41 -1.24 9.09
CA ILE A 119 -14.76 0.01 8.70
C ILE A 119 -13.79 -0.31 7.57
N THR A 120 -13.84 0.45 6.48
CA THR A 120 -13.01 0.21 5.28
C THR A 120 -12.28 1.47 4.86
N MET A 121 -11.08 1.31 4.30
CA MET A 121 -10.21 2.44 3.93
C MET A 121 -9.15 2.05 2.90
N ASN A 122 -8.44 3.03 2.34
CA ASN A 122 -7.24 2.78 1.53
C ASN A 122 -6.13 3.83 1.77
N ASN A 123 -4.91 3.51 1.33
CA ASN A 123 -3.76 4.43 1.40
C ASN A 123 -3.94 5.72 0.58
N SER A 124 -4.92 5.74 -0.33
CA SER A 124 -5.29 6.89 -1.18
C SER A 124 -6.30 7.85 -0.51
N GLY A 125 -6.71 7.59 0.73
CA GLY A 125 -7.53 8.49 1.55
C GLY A 125 -9.02 8.16 1.66
N ALA A 126 -9.48 7.06 1.05
CA ALA A 126 -10.84 6.57 1.25
C ALA A 126 -11.02 6.11 2.71
N PHE A 127 -12.16 6.41 3.32
CA PHE A 127 -12.50 5.97 4.68
C PHE A 127 -14.01 5.93 4.88
N VAL A 128 -14.57 4.73 5.04
CA VAL A 128 -15.99 4.50 5.31
C VAL A 128 -16.15 3.90 6.71
N CYS A 129 -16.94 4.56 7.54
CA CYS A 129 -17.23 4.19 8.93
C CYS A 129 -18.70 4.52 9.27
N PRO A 130 -19.63 3.59 9.03
CA PRO A 130 -21.06 3.83 9.26
C PRO A 130 -21.42 3.95 10.75
N THR A 131 -20.58 3.44 11.65
CA THR A 131 -20.77 3.49 13.12
C THR A 131 -19.79 4.44 13.84
N CYS A 132 -19.21 5.39 13.10
CA CYS A 132 -18.56 6.56 13.68
C CYS A 132 -19.60 7.61 14.13
N SER A 133 -19.17 8.64 14.88
CA SER A 133 -20.01 9.78 15.25
C SER A 133 -19.29 11.10 14.92
N PRO A 134 -19.71 11.84 13.87
CA PRO A 134 -20.70 11.44 12.86
C PRO A 134 -20.23 10.21 12.05
N PRO A 135 -21.15 9.49 11.37
CA PRO A 135 -20.78 8.53 10.33
C PRO A 135 -19.92 9.19 9.25
N VAL A 136 -19.02 8.41 8.64
CA VAL A 136 -18.11 8.92 7.60
C VAL A 136 -18.24 8.07 6.34
N ASP A 137 -18.50 8.72 5.21
CA ASP A 137 -18.34 8.20 3.85
C ASP A 137 -17.41 9.17 3.12
N ALA A 138 -16.10 8.88 3.13
CA ALA A 138 -15.08 9.73 2.54
C ALA A 138 -14.44 9.03 1.33
N CYS A 139 -14.66 9.59 0.14
CA CYS A 139 -14.05 9.10 -1.09
C CYS A 139 -12.55 9.41 -1.17
N GLY A 140 -11.78 8.43 -1.63
CA GLY A 140 -10.32 8.53 -1.76
C GLY A 140 -9.87 9.04 -3.13
N ARG A 141 -8.56 9.29 -3.26
CA ARG A 141 -7.93 9.63 -4.55
C ARG A 141 -7.81 8.41 -5.47
N ARG A 142 -7.58 8.71 -6.75
CA ARG A 142 -7.47 7.77 -7.87
C ARG A 142 -5.98 7.53 -8.26
N PRO A 143 -5.36 6.37 -7.96
CA PRO A 143 -4.06 5.99 -8.51
C PRO A 143 -4.03 5.93 -10.06
N SER A 144 -3.06 6.61 -10.68
CA SER A 144 -2.99 6.84 -12.14
C SER A 144 -2.79 5.59 -13.02
N TRP A 145 -2.54 4.42 -12.42
CA TRP A 145 -2.25 3.17 -13.12
C TRP A 145 -3.49 2.31 -13.43
N VAL A 146 -4.70 2.72 -13.02
CA VAL A 146 -5.95 1.97 -13.27
C VAL A 146 -6.70 2.54 -14.48
N SER A 147 -6.97 1.71 -15.49
CA SER A 147 -7.53 2.13 -16.79
C SER A 147 -8.91 2.78 -16.70
N HIS A 148 -9.12 3.90 -17.40
CA HIS A 148 -10.40 4.61 -17.56
C HIS A 148 -11.56 3.73 -18.09
N SER A 149 -11.27 2.64 -18.80
CA SER A 149 -12.30 1.71 -19.30
C SER A 149 -12.87 0.78 -18.21
N VAL A 150 -12.15 0.61 -17.10
CA VAL A 150 -12.74 0.18 -15.83
C VAL A 150 -13.28 1.46 -15.20
N HIS A 151 -14.54 1.52 -14.75
CA HIS A 151 -15.17 2.77 -14.26
C HIS A 151 -14.26 3.58 -13.33
N TRP A 152 -13.94 4.83 -13.69
CA TRP A 152 -13.22 5.76 -12.80
C TRP A 152 -14.15 6.41 -11.78
N ASP A 153 -15.45 6.23 -12.02
CA ASP A 153 -16.49 7.22 -11.81
C ASP A 153 -17.13 7.05 -10.43
N GLY A 154 -16.26 6.66 -9.48
CA GLY A 154 -16.50 6.47 -8.04
C GLY A 154 -15.56 7.32 -7.18
N SER A 155 -15.02 8.41 -7.78
CA SER A 155 -14.48 9.55 -7.01
C SER A 155 -15.62 10.47 -6.55
N ASP A 156 -16.75 10.46 -7.27
CA ASP A 156 -18.07 10.83 -6.74
C ASP A 156 -18.64 9.60 -5.99
N CYS A 157 -19.19 9.80 -4.80
CA CYS A 157 -19.38 8.70 -3.83
C CYS A 157 -20.58 7.77 -4.14
N HIS A 158 -20.55 6.52 -3.66
CA HIS A 158 -21.16 6.22 -2.34
C HIS A 158 -20.52 5.05 -1.54
N CYS A 159 -19.44 4.39 -2.02
CA CYS A 159 -19.03 3.10 -1.42
C CYS A 159 -17.55 2.68 -1.60
N THR A 160 -16.61 3.60 -1.82
CA THR A 160 -15.34 3.29 -2.51
C THR A 160 -14.30 2.51 -1.69
N ILE A 161 -14.20 1.19 -1.94
CA ILE A 161 -13.09 0.31 -1.54
C ILE A 161 -12.28 -0.10 -2.78
N THR A 162 -10.96 0.08 -2.77
CA THR A 162 -10.11 -0.20 -3.94
C THR A 162 -9.48 -1.61 -3.93
N GLY A 163 -9.95 -2.46 -4.86
CA GLY A 163 -9.38 -3.77 -5.15
C GLY A 163 -10.16 -4.54 -6.23
N PRO A 164 -9.59 -5.61 -6.80
CA PRO A 164 -10.31 -6.48 -7.74
C PRO A 164 -11.49 -7.15 -7.02
N GLN A 165 -12.66 -7.08 -7.65
CA GLN A 165 -13.96 -7.21 -6.99
C GLN A 165 -14.35 -8.67 -6.72
N THR A 166 -14.12 -9.13 -5.48
CA THR A 166 -14.60 -10.44 -4.99
C THR A 166 -15.29 -10.37 -3.62
N LEU A 167 -15.52 -9.17 -3.09
CA LEU A 167 -16.29 -8.92 -1.87
C LEU A 167 -17.53 -8.13 -2.25
N ARG A 168 -18.72 -8.65 -1.95
CA ARG A 168 -19.97 -7.92 -2.20
C ARG A 168 -20.14 -6.83 -1.15
N ALA A 169 -20.32 -5.58 -1.59
CA ALA A 169 -20.97 -4.57 -0.78
C ALA A 169 -22.43 -4.99 -0.50
N GLY A 170 -22.96 -4.60 0.66
CA GLY A 170 -24.39 -4.66 0.94
C GLY A 170 -25.17 -3.57 0.19
N PRO A 171 -26.50 -3.51 0.32
CA PRO A 171 -27.25 -2.33 -0.09
C PRO A 171 -26.78 -1.09 0.68
N CYS A 172 -26.76 0.04 -0.01
CA CYS A 172 -26.51 1.37 0.55
C CYS A 172 -27.81 1.93 1.15
#